data_AF-A0A4Y8RQ92-F1
#
_entry.id   AF-A0A4Y8RQ92-F1
#
_cell.length_a   1.000
_cell.length_b   1.000
_cell.length_c   1.000
_cell.angle_alpha   90.00
_cell.angle_beta   90.00
_cell.angle_gamma   90.00
#
_symmetry.space_group_name_H-M   'P 1'
#
loop_
_entity.id
_entity.type
_entity.pdbx_description
1 polymer ?
#
loop_
_entity_poly.entity_id
_entity_poly.type
_entity_poly.pdbx_seq_one_letter_code
_entity_poly.pdbx_strand_id
1 'polypeptide(L)'
;MTEVLFYHLTESRLEQALPDLLERSLGRGWRVVVQCSSDERLEALDNHLWTYREDSFLPHGSDKESSGQLQPVLLTTDPAQRANEPHVRFLVDGAVPDTLSGYVRAVYLFDGHDTDQLDTARGRWKVEKAAGHAVTYWQQTEEGRWVKKA
;
A
#
# COMPACT_ATOMS: atom_id res chain seq x y z
N MET A 1 14.74 8.31 8.25
CA MET A 1 14.34 6.95 8.67
C MET A 1 12.85 6.82 8.37
N THR A 2 12.46 5.79 7.62
CA THR A 2 11.06 5.55 7.21
C THR A 2 10.42 4.53 8.16
N GLU A 3 9.14 4.69 8.50
CA GLU A 3 8.36 3.65 9.17
C GLU A 3 7.85 2.64 8.14
N VAL A 4 8.20 1.35 8.27
CA VAL A 4 7.77 0.31 7.35
C VAL A 4 6.86 -0.67 8.07
N LEU A 5 5.62 -0.80 7.60
CA LEU A 5 4.59 -1.61 8.20
C LEU A 5 4.32 -2.80 7.28
N PHE A 6 4.43 -4.01 7.81
CA PHE A 6 4.07 -5.25 7.14
C PHE A 6 2.71 -5.70 7.64
N TYR A 7 1.68 -5.56 6.81
CA TYR A 7 0.29 -5.88 7.12
C TYR A 7 -0.08 -7.21 6.46
N HIS A 8 -0.30 -8.20 7.30
CA HIS A 8 -0.68 -9.54 6.90
C HIS A 8 -2.20 -9.68 6.94
N LEU A 9 -2.78 -9.83 5.75
CA LEU A 9 -4.20 -10.02 5.52
C LEU A 9 -4.53 -11.49 5.73
N THR A 10 -5.11 -11.82 6.88
CA THR A 10 -5.55 -13.21 7.19
C THR A 10 -7.06 -13.37 7.19
N GLU A 11 -7.82 -12.30 7.40
CA GLU A 11 -9.28 -12.34 7.50
C GLU A 11 -9.98 -11.62 6.34
N SER A 12 -9.39 -10.54 5.82
CA SER A 12 -9.98 -9.72 4.77
C SER A 12 -9.15 -9.75 3.50
N ARG A 13 -9.79 -9.51 2.36
CA ARG A 13 -9.08 -9.26 1.10
C ARG A 13 -8.44 -7.87 1.06
N LEU A 14 -7.48 -7.69 0.16
CA LEU A 14 -6.85 -6.40 -0.09
C LEU A 14 -7.89 -5.31 -0.38
N GLU A 15 -8.84 -5.62 -1.24
CA GLU A 15 -9.90 -4.72 -1.71
C GLU A 15 -10.81 -4.25 -0.56
N GLN A 16 -10.87 -5.01 0.55
CA GLN A 16 -11.64 -4.64 1.73
C GLN A 16 -10.82 -3.79 2.71
N ALA A 17 -9.54 -4.12 2.90
CA ALA A 17 -8.70 -3.45 3.89
C ALA A 17 -8.05 -2.16 3.39
N LEU A 18 -7.65 -2.12 2.12
CA LEU A 18 -6.91 -0.99 1.55
C LEU A 18 -7.69 0.34 1.58
N PRO A 19 -8.99 0.41 1.21
CA PRO A 19 -9.71 1.68 1.20
C PRO A 19 -9.70 2.40 2.55
N ASP A 20 -9.95 1.68 3.65
CA ASP A 20 -9.91 2.22 5.02
C ASP A 20 -8.53 2.79 5.39
N LEU A 21 -7.45 2.17 4.93
CA LEU A 21 -6.08 2.64 5.18
C LEU A 21 -5.75 3.89 4.36
N LEU A 22 -6.26 3.97 3.13
CA LEU A 22 -6.13 5.13 2.26
C LEU A 22 -6.93 6.31 2.84
N GLU A 23 -8.18 6.10 3.24
CA GLU A 23 -9.01 7.11 3.91
C GLU A 23 -8.33 7.66 5.16
N ARG A 24 -7.78 6.80 6.02
CA ARG A 24 -7.03 7.23 7.21
C ARG A 24 -5.76 8.01 6.89
N SER A 25 -5.12 7.73 5.75
CA SER A 25 -3.95 8.48 5.29
C SER A 25 -4.38 9.88 4.81
N LEU A 26 -5.41 9.96 3.97
CA LEU A 26 -5.96 11.23 3.50
C LEU A 26 -6.50 12.08 4.65
N GLY A 27 -7.15 11.47 5.64
CA GLY A 27 -7.64 12.15 6.86
C GLY A 27 -6.53 12.76 7.72
N ARG A 28 -5.27 12.35 7.53
CA ARG A 28 -4.07 12.98 8.13
C ARG A 28 -3.47 14.08 7.25
N GLY A 29 -4.08 14.37 6.09
CA GLY A 29 -3.53 15.26 5.07
C GLY A 29 -2.37 14.64 4.28
N TRP A 30 -2.18 13.33 4.35
CA TRP A 30 -1.09 12.66 3.63
C TRP A 30 -1.46 12.36 2.19
N ARG A 31 -0.48 12.50 1.30
CA ARG A 31 -0.55 12.01 -0.08
C ARG A 31 0.01 10.59 -0.17
N VAL A 32 -0.56 9.78 -1.03
CA VAL A 32 -0.28 8.35 -1.12
C VAL A 32 0.09 7.97 -2.54
N VAL A 33 1.05 7.06 -2.68
CA VAL A 33 1.23 6.27 -3.90
C VAL A 33 0.95 4.79 -3.59
N VAL A 34 0.16 4.13 -4.43
CA VAL A 34 -0.14 2.70 -4.32
C VAL A 34 0.52 2.01 -5.51
N GLN A 35 1.49 1.15 -5.24
CA GLN A 35 2.20 0.38 -6.25
C GLN A 35 1.57 -1.01 -6.38
N CYS A 36 1.07 -1.33 -7.57
CA CYS A 36 0.61 -2.66 -7.95
C CYS A 36 1.72 -3.43 -8.68
N SER A 37 1.61 -4.76 -8.75
CA SER A 37 2.59 -5.62 -9.43
C SER A 37 2.41 -5.70 -10.95
N SER A 38 1.23 -5.36 -11.47
CA SER A 38 0.94 -5.35 -12.90
C SER A 38 -0.12 -4.31 -13.26
N ASP A 39 -0.20 -3.99 -14.55
CA ASP A 39 -1.19 -3.05 -15.09
C ASP A 39 -2.63 -3.57 -14.93
N GLU A 40 -2.82 -4.88 -15.07
CA GLU A 40 -4.12 -5.54 -14.87
C GLU A 40 -4.61 -5.39 -13.43
N ARG A 41 -3.70 -5.58 -12.46
CA ARG A 41 -4.01 -5.38 -11.02
C ARG A 41 -4.27 -3.91 -10.70
N LEU A 42 -3.54 -3.00 -11.35
CA LEU A 42 -3.77 -1.56 -11.21
C LEU A 42 -5.17 -1.17 -11.68
N GLU A 43 -5.58 -1.61 -12.88
CA GLU A 43 -6.90 -1.30 -13.44
C GLU A 43 -8.04 -1.92 -12.62
N ALA A 44 -7.87 -3.15 -12.14
CA ALA A 44 -8.84 -3.78 -11.25
C ALA A 44 -9.01 -2.99 -9.94
N LEU A 45 -7.90 -2.52 -9.36
CA LEU A 45 -7.93 -1.73 -8.14
C LEU A 45 -8.56 -0.35 -8.37
N ASP A 46 -8.23 0.35 -9.45
CA ASP A 46 -8.79 1.66 -9.81
C ASP A 46 -10.32 1.59 -9.90
N ASN A 47 -10.86 0.61 -10.63
CA ASN A 47 -12.32 0.41 -10.73
C ASN A 47 -12.97 0.10 -9.37
N HIS A 48 -12.30 -0.68 -8.53
CA HIS A 48 -12.80 -1.02 -7.20
C HIS A 48 -12.83 0.19 -6.26
N LEU A 49 -11.79 1.02 -6.26
CA LEU A 49 -11.70 2.18 -5.39
C LEU A 49 -12.77 3.26 -5.70
N TRP A 50 -13.40 3.23 -6.87
CA TRP A 50 -14.57 4.06 -7.18
C TRP A 50 -15.89 3.50 -6.65
N THR A 51 -15.96 2.20 -6.35
CA THR A 51 -17.23 1.50 -6.09
C THR A 51 -17.25 0.73 -4.76
N TYR A 52 -16.17 0.77 -3.97
CA TYR A 52 -16.04 -0.01 -2.73
C TYR A 52 -17.10 0.31 -1.67
N ARG A 53 -17.66 1.52 -1.67
CA ARG A 53 -18.76 1.93 -0.79
C ARG A 53 -19.58 3.06 -1.41
N GLU A 54 -20.91 2.91 -1.44
CA GLU A 54 -21.83 3.82 -2.15
C GLU A 54 -21.74 5.29 -1.72
N ASP A 55 -21.40 5.55 -0.44
CA ASP A 55 -21.33 6.89 0.15
C ASP A 55 -19.89 7.39 0.34
N SER A 56 -18.92 6.78 -0.35
CA SER A 56 -17.51 7.12 -0.24
C SER A 56 -16.99 7.93 -1.41
N PHE A 57 -16.00 8.78 -1.14
CA PHE A 57 -15.23 9.45 -2.17
C PHE A 57 -13.75 9.41 -1.80
N LEU A 58 -13.01 8.55 -2.50
CA LEU A 58 -11.57 8.43 -2.37
C LEU A 58 -10.92 9.02 -3.62
N PRO A 59 -10.44 10.28 -3.61
CA PRO A 59 -9.87 10.90 -4.80
C PRO A 59 -8.56 10.22 -5.18
N HIS A 60 -8.58 9.49 -6.30
CA HIS A 60 -7.45 8.75 -6.83
C HIS A 60 -7.39 8.82 -8.36
N GLY A 61 -6.24 8.42 -8.91
CA GLY A 61 -6.07 8.20 -10.33
C GLY A 61 -4.75 7.49 -10.63
N SER A 62 -4.58 7.07 -11.88
CA SER A 62 -3.38 6.38 -12.36
C SER A 62 -2.30 7.35 -12.83
N ASP A 63 -1.03 6.96 -12.71
CA ASP A 63 0.10 7.71 -13.27
C ASP A 63 0.22 7.63 -14.80
N LYS A 64 -0.66 6.85 -15.44
CA LYS A 64 -0.88 6.87 -16.89
C LYS A 64 -1.61 8.14 -17.35
N GLU A 65 -2.29 8.84 -16.44
CA GLU A 65 -2.98 10.09 -16.72
C GLU A 65 -2.04 11.29 -16.56
N SER A 66 -2.21 12.31 -17.41
CA SER A 66 -1.39 13.53 -17.37
C SER A 66 -1.53 14.32 -16.06
N SER A 67 -2.62 14.08 -15.31
CA SER A 67 -2.93 14.70 -14.03
C SER A 67 -2.38 13.94 -12.82
N GLY A 68 -1.62 12.84 -12.99
CA GLY A 68 -1.17 11.98 -11.89
C GLY A 68 -0.52 12.73 -10.71
N GLN A 69 0.25 13.79 -10.98
CA GLN A 69 0.87 14.64 -9.94
C GLN A 69 -0.14 15.37 -9.03
N LEU A 70 -1.39 15.54 -9.47
CA LEU A 70 -2.46 16.20 -8.72
C LEU A 70 -3.24 15.22 -7.83
N GLN A 71 -3.09 13.91 -8.07
CA GLN A 71 -3.88 12.90 -7.36
C GLN A 71 -3.42 12.76 -5.90
N PRO A 72 -4.34 12.88 -4.92
CA PRO A 72 -4.02 12.61 -3.51
C PRO A 72 -3.62 11.16 -3.27
N VAL A 73 -4.24 10.23 -4.00
CA VAL A 73 -3.84 8.82 -4.10
C VAL A 73 -3.47 8.53 -5.56
N LEU A 74 -2.21 8.20 -5.81
CA LEU A 74 -1.71 7.87 -7.14
C LEU A 74 -1.50 6.36 -7.27
N LEU A 75 -2.12 5.72 -8.25
CA LEU A 75 -1.90 4.31 -8.58
C LEU A 75 -0.80 4.18 -9.63
N THR A 76 0.09 3.21 -9.46
CA THR A 76 1.24 3.03 -10.35
C THR A 76 1.73 1.59 -10.38
N THR A 77 2.42 1.19 -11.44
CA THR A 77 3.25 -0.02 -11.49
C THR A 77 4.74 0.30 -11.40
N ASP A 78 5.11 1.58 -11.44
CA ASP A 78 6.50 2.04 -11.42
C ASP A 78 7.06 2.07 -9.97
N PRO A 79 8.13 1.29 -9.69
CA PRO A 79 8.76 1.24 -8.38
C PRO A 79 9.43 2.56 -7.95
N ALA A 80 9.69 3.48 -8.89
CA ALA A 80 10.30 4.78 -8.63
C ALA A 80 9.29 5.95 -8.56
N GLN A 81 8.02 5.73 -8.94
CA GLN A 81 7.02 6.79 -9.08
C GLN A 81 6.80 7.61 -7.79
N ARG A 82 6.83 8.94 -7.94
CA ARG A 82 6.76 9.90 -6.83
C ARG A 82 6.30 11.30 -7.26
N ALA A 83 5.68 11.43 -8.43
CA ALA A 83 5.25 12.70 -9.00
C ALA A 83 4.20 13.42 -8.15
N ASN A 84 3.42 12.69 -7.34
CA ASN A 84 2.44 13.27 -6.44
C ASN A 84 3.00 13.63 -5.05
N GLU A 85 4.31 13.66 -4.88
CA GLU A 85 5.00 13.94 -3.60
C GLU A 85 4.41 13.13 -2.42
N PRO A 86 4.40 11.79 -2.52
CA PRO A 86 3.71 10.94 -1.56
C PRO A 86 4.41 10.90 -0.21
N HIS A 87 3.63 11.01 0.86
CA HIS A 87 4.09 10.78 2.23
C HIS A 87 4.15 9.28 2.53
N VAL A 88 3.21 8.52 1.95
CA VAL A 88 3.06 7.08 2.16
C VAL A 88 3.13 6.32 0.84
N ARG A 89 3.87 5.22 0.81
CA ARG A 89 3.83 4.24 -0.29
C ARG A 89 3.20 2.93 0.19
N PHE A 90 2.13 2.51 -0.47
CA PHE A 90 1.52 1.19 -0.29
C PHE A 90 2.04 0.26 -1.37
N LEU A 91 2.44 -0.95 -0.99
CA LEU A 91 2.89 -2.01 -1.86
C LEU A 91 1.87 -3.14 -1.76
N VAL A 92 1.23 -3.47 -2.88
CA VAL A 92 0.16 -4.48 -2.93
C VAL A 92 0.47 -5.54 -3.97
N ASP A 93 -0.17 -6.70 -3.85
CA ASP A 93 -0.05 -7.81 -4.82
C ASP A 93 1.41 -8.24 -5.09
N GLY A 94 2.26 -8.19 -4.07
CA GLY A 94 3.69 -8.54 -4.19
C GLY A 94 4.58 -7.47 -4.82
N ALA A 95 4.08 -6.24 -5.02
CA ALA A 95 4.87 -5.14 -5.55
C ALA A 95 6.12 -4.83 -4.72
N VAL A 96 7.21 -4.48 -5.41
CA VAL A 96 8.50 -4.18 -4.79
C VAL A 96 8.96 -2.78 -5.23
N PRO A 97 9.28 -1.88 -4.29
CA PRO A 97 9.76 -0.54 -4.61
C PRO A 97 11.27 -0.53 -4.86
N ASP A 98 11.75 0.51 -5.55
CA ASP A 98 13.19 0.76 -5.73
C ASP A 98 13.84 1.12 -4.39
N THR A 99 13.23 2.07 -3.67
CA THR A 99 13.65 2.47 -2.34
C THR A 99 12.48 3.03 -1.55
N LEU A 100 12.52 2.86 -0.22
CA LEU A 100 11.58 3.46 0.72
C LEU A 100 12.16 4.68 1.44
N SER A 101 13.37 5.11 1.07
CA SER A 101 14.00 6.30 1.64
C SER A 101 13.26 7.57 1.20
N GLY A 102 12.97 8.44 2.16
CA GLY A 102 12.29 9.73 1.93
C GLY A 102 10.78 9.70 2.14
N TYR A 103 10.18 8.52 2.27
CA TYR A 103 8.80 8.38 2.73
C TYR A 103 8.70 8.60 4.24
N VAL A 104 7.56 9.12 4.70
CA VAL A 104 7.20 9.08 6.12
C VAL A 104 6.89 7.65 6.52
N ARG A 105 6.12 6.96 5.66
CA ARG A 105 5.66 5.60 5.91
C ARG A 105 5.63 4.76 4.64
N ALA A 106 5.91 3.48 4.76
CA ALA A 106 5.63 2.50 3.73
C ALA A 106 4.81 1.35 4.32
N VAL A 107 3.90 0.80 3.52
CA VAL A 107 3.03 -0.29 3.96
C VAL A 107 3.06 -1.41 2.93
N TYR A 108 3.58 -2.57 3.31
CA TYR A 108 3.42 -3.80 2.54
C TYR A 108 2.11 -4.47 2.97
N LEU A 109 1.17 -4.65 2.05
CA LEU A 109 -0.03 -5.47 2.26
C LEU A 109 0.14 -6.76 1.48
N PHE A 110 0.00 -7.89 2.16
CA PHE A 110 0.15 -9.20 1.55
C PHE A 110 -0.89 -10.18 2.07
N ASP A 111 -1.38 -11.02 1.17
CA ASP A 111 -2.34 -12.09 1.47
C ASP A 111 -1.64 -13.25 2.18
N GLY A 112 -2.19 -13.67 3.32
CA GLY A 112 -1.70 -14.81 4.09
C GLY A 112 -1.95 -16.17 3.45
N HIS A 113 -2.79 -16.22 2.42
CA HIS A 113 -3.10 -17.44 1.67
C HIS A 113 -2.28 -17.56 0.38
N ASP A 114 -1.49 -16.53 0.05
CA ASP A 114 -0.60 -16.50 -1.11
C ASP A 114 0.86 -16.72 -0.66
N THR A 115 1.41 -17.89 -1.00
CA THR A 115 2.76 -18.27 -0.62
C THR A 115 3.83 -17.36 -1.23
N ASP A 116 3.61 -16.86 -2.44
CA ASP A 116 4.60 -16.04 -3.15
C ASP A 116 4.66 -14.64 -2.54
N GLN A 117 3.50 -14.08 -2.15
CA GLN A 117 3.45 -12.82 -1.42
C GLN A 117 4.05 -12.93 -0.02
N LEU A 118 3.82 -14.04 0.68
CA LEU A 118 4.44 -14.30 1.99
C LEU A 118 5.97 -14.35 1.90
N ASP A 119 6.51 -15.05 0.91
CA ASP A 119 7.96 -15.16 0.73
C ASP A 119 8.57 -13.83 0.29
N THR A 120 7.88 -13.08 -0.58
CA THR A 120 8.26 -11.70 -0.95
C THR A 120 8.30 -10.81 0.29
N ALA A 121 7.26 -10.82 1.12
CA ALA A 121 7.18 -10.00 2.34
C ALA A 121 8.31 -10.35 3.33
N ARG A 122 8.63 -11.64 3.51
CA ARG A 122 9.76 -12.09 4.34
C ARG A 122 11.10 -11.62 3.78
N GLY A 123 11.28 -11.64 2.46
CA GLY A 123 12.45 -11.10 1.79
C GLY A 123 12.58 -9.59 2.05
N ARG A 124 11.52 -8.83 1.79
CA ARG A 124 11.49 -7.38 1.98
C ARG A 124 11.70 -6.98 3.44
N TRP A 125 11.17 -7.72 4.40
CA TRP A 125 11.43 -7.48 5.82
C TRP A 125 12.92 -7.38 6.13
N LYS A 126 13.72 -8.31 5.59
CA LYS A 126 15.18 -8.33 5.79
C LYS A 126 15.84 -7.13 5.09
N VAL A 127 15.42 -6.82 3.86
CA VAL A 127 15.93 -5.68 3.08
C VAL A 127 15.67 -4.36 3.80
N GLU A 128 14.43 -4.09 4.21
CA GLU A 128 14.07 -2.81 4.83
C GLU A 128 14.71 -2.63 6.21
N LYS A 129 14.83 -3.72 6.97
CA LYS A 129 15.54 -3.70 8.25
C LYS A 129 17.03 -3.41 8.06
N ALA A 130 17.67 -4.02 7.05
CA ALA A 130 19.07 -3.77 6.71
C ALA A 130 19.30 -2.34 6.17
N ALA A 131 18.31 -1.74 5.50
CA ALA A 131 18.31 -0.35 5.07
C ALA A 131 18.14 0.67 6.21
N GLY A 132 18.00 0.21 7.47
CA GLY A 132 17.90 1.07 8.65
C GLY A 132 16.52 1.70 8.86
N HIS A 133 15.48 1.13 8.25
CA HIS A 133 14.10 1.56 8.47
C HIS A 133 13.52 0.99 9.78
N ALA A 134 12.52 1.69 10.34
CA ALA A 134 11.79 1.22 11.51
C ALA A 134 10.70 0.24 11.05
N VAL A 135 10.98 -1.05 11.13
CA VAL A 135 10.09 -2.10 10.59
C VAL A 135 9.19 -2.67 11.68
N THR A 136 7.89 -2.81 11.39
CA THR A 136 6.89 -3.44 12.28
C THR A 136 6.01 -4.42 11.51
N TYR A 137 5.55 -5.47 12.19
CA TYR A 137 4.69 -6.51 11.66
C TYR A 137 3.32 -6.46 12.36
N TRP A 138 2.26 -6.47 11.55
CA TRP A 138 0.88 -6.42 12.01
C TRP A 138 0.07 -7.52 11.35
N GLN A 139 -0.83 -8.11 12.11
CA GLN A 139 -1.71 -9.18 11.67
C GLN A 139 -3.13 -8.87 12.08
N GLN A 140 -4.10 -9.33 11.29
CA GLN A 140 -5.50 -9.23 11.64
C GLN A 140 -5.87 -10.21 12.76
N THR A 141 -6.74 -9.77 13.66
CA THR A 141 -7.52 -10.66 14.54
C THR A 141 -8.72 -11.20 13.79
N GLU A 142 -9.37 -12.23 14.32
CA GLU A 142 -10.68 -12.73 13.83
C GLU A 142 -11.74 -11.62 13.67
N GLU A 143 -11.68 -10.55 14.48
CA GLU A 143 -12.54 -9.36 14.35
C GLU A 143 -12.09 -8.33 13.30
N GLY A 144 -11.08 -8.64 12.47
CA GLY A 144 -10.51 -7.74 11.46
C GLY A 144 -9.63 -6.60 11.99
N ARG A 145 -9.34 -6.55 13.30
CA ARG A 145 -8.49 -5.51 13.91
C ARG A 145 -7.00 -5.80 13.72
N TRP A 146 -6.19 -4.75 13.63
CA TRP A 146 -4.74 -4.87 13.51
C TRP A 146 -4.05 -5.01 14.87
N VAL A 147 -3.23 -6.06 15.03
CA VAL A 147 -2.39 -6.27 16.22
C VAL A 147 -0.93 -6.31 15.82
N LYS A 148 -0.11 -5.48 16.48
CA LYS A 148 1.34 -5.48 16.32
C LYS A 148 1.92 -6.77 16.92
N LYS A 149 2.73 -7.48 16.13
CA LYS A 149 3.37 -8.74 16.49
C LYS A 149 4.90 -8.62 16.59
N ALA A 150 5.51 -7.68 15.87
CA ALA A 150 6.93 -7.32 15.98
C ALA A 150 7.13 -5.83 15.66
#